data_AF-A0A518D707-F1
#
_entry.id   AF-A0A518D707-F1
#
_cell.length_a   1.000
_cell.length_b   1.000
_cell.length_c   1.000
_cell.angle_alpha   90.00
_cell.angle_beta   90.00
_cell.angle_gamma   90.00
#
_symmetry.space_group_name_H-M   'P 1'
#
loop_
_entity.id
_entity.type
_entity.pdbx_description
1 polymer ?
#
loop_
_entity_poly.entity_id
_entity_poly.type
_entity_poly.pdbx_seq_one_letter_code
_entity_poly.pdbx_strand_id
1 'polypeptide(L)'
;MQKRLARSVNRLLNGLGCRIVPLKDAGFPPDMDAATVSAFEAVRPCTMTSIERVSALRDAIRYVSARGIEGDIAECGVFKGGSMMVAARLLQELNDIRTLHLFDTFEGMPPPSDVDREFNTRSAKDALASEDRATSDVWAVGPLDVVKKNMSSTGYPAERINYVQGLVEDTIPRQAPEKIALLRLDTDWYESTKHELEHLYPRLAEGGVLIIDDYGHWQGARKAVDEYFAQLDRPPLLCRIDYTARLCLKV
;
A
#
# COMPACT_ATOMS: atom_id res chain seq x y z
N MET A 1 16.09 -27.84 26.16
CA MET A 1 14.88 -27.61 27.00
C MET A 1 13.58 -27.52 26.18
N GLN A 2 13.52 -26.70 25.11
CA GLN A 2 12.32 -26.51 24.25
C GLN A 2 11.69 -27.80 23.67
N LYS A 3 12.50 -28.76 23.18
CA LYS A 3 11.96 -30.00 22.56
C LYS A 3 11.24 -30.94 23.53
N ARG A 4 11.58 -30.91 24.83
CA ARG A 4 10.89 -31.72 25.86
C ARG A 4 9.57 -31.09 26.28
N LEU A 5 9.54 -29.75 26.40
CA LEU A 5 8.33 -28.98 26.73
C LEU A 5 7.25 -29.16 25.65
N ALA A 6 7.62 -29.04 24.36
CA ALA A 6 6.69 -29.20 23.24
C ALA A 6 6.03 -30.60 23.19
N ARG A 7 6.75 -31.67 23.56
CA ARG A 7 6.20 -33.04 23.58
C ARG A 7 5.20 -33.29 24.70
N SER A 8 5.41 -32.65 25.85
CA SER A 8 4.47 -32.75 26.99
C SER A 8 3.18 -31.97 26.70
N VAL A 9 3.30 -30.78 26.11
CA VAL A 9 2.15 -29.96 25.70
C VAL A 9 1.34 -30.66 24.59
N ASN A 10 2.02 -31.25 23.60
CA ASN A 10 1.32 -32.01 22.54
C ASN A 10 0.55 -33.22 23.08
N ARG A 11 1.06 -33.90 24.12
CA ARG A 11 0.37 -35.03 24.75
C ARG A 11 -0.89 -34.61 25.49
N LEU A 12 -0.85 -33.47 26.18
CA LEU A 12 -2.00 -32.91 26.88
C LEU A 12 -3.10 -32.47 25.89
N LEU A 13 -2.69 -31.78 24.82
CA LEU A 13 -3.61 -31.26 23.80
C LEU A 13 -4.22 -32.36 22.93
N ASN A 14 -3.49 -33.45 22.65
CA ASN A 14 -4.04 -34.59 21.92
C ASN A 14 -5.23 -35.23 22.66
N GLY A 15 -5.24 -35.21 24.00
CA GLY A 15 -6.38 -35.66 24.81
C GLY A 15 -7.62 -34.77 24.67
N LEU A 16 -7.44 -33.53 24.19
CA LEU A 16 -8.50 -32.56 23.88
C LEU A 16 -8.85 -32.52 22.38
N GLY A 17 -8.29 -33.44 21.57
CA GLY A 17 -8.47 -33.46 20.11
C GLY A 17 -7.63 -32.45 19.34
N CYS A 18 -6.68 -31.77 20.00
CA CYS A 18 -5.84 -30.73 19.40
C CYS A 18 -4.41 -31.24 19.17
N ARG A 19 -3.85 -30.97 17.99
CA ARG A 19 -2.46 -31.33 17.64
C ARG A 19 -1.64 -30.08 17.33
N ILE A 20 -0.56 -29.82 18.07
CA ILE A 20 0.42 -28.81 17.69
C ILE A 20 1.22 -29.36 16.53
N VAL A 21 1.01 -28.76 15.36
CA VAL A 21 1.86 -28.94 14.19
C VAL A 21 2.83 -27.77 14.16
N PRO A 22 4.15 -27.99 14.08
CA PRO A 22 5.06 -26.90 13.80
C PRO A 22 4.65 -26.31 12.45
N LEU A 23 4.26 -25.03 12.44
CA LEU A 23 4.33 -24.25 11.22
C LEU A 23 5.79 -24.31 10.81
N LYS A 24 6.07 -24.94 9.65
CA LYS A 24 7.34 -24.67 8.99
C LYS A 24 7.39 -23.14 8.84
N ASP A 25 8.52 -22.52 9.15
CA ASP A 25 8.80 -21.18 8.64
C ASP A 25 8.62 -21.27 7.12
N ALA A 26 7.44 -20.88 6.65
CA ALA A 26 7.04 -21.04 5.27
C ALA A 26 7.48 -19.78 4.55
N GLY A 27 8.79 -19.49 4.59
CA GLY A 27 9.45 -18.31 4.02
C GLY A 27 8.48 -17.25 3.48
N PHE A 28 8.25 -17.29 2.17
CA PHE A 28 7.21 -16.53 1.49
C PHE A 28 5.99 -17.41 1.18
N PRO A 29 4.78 -16.82 1.00
CA PRO A 29 3.60 -17.56 0.58
C PRO A 29 3.87 -18.46 -0.65
N PRO A 30 3.31 -19.68 -0.71
CA PRO A 30 3.69 -20.69 -1.70
C PRO A 30 3.32 -20.34 -3.15
N ASP A 31 2.44 -19.37 -3.35
CA ASP A 31 2.01 -18.80 -4.62
C ASP A 31 2.91 -17.65 -5.11
N MET A 32 3.90 -17.23 -4.31
CA MET A 32 4.84 -16.17 -4.70
C MET A 32 5.94 -16.68 -5.63
N ASP A 33 6.00 -16.11 -6.84
CA ASP A 33 7.08 -16.40 -7.78
C ASP A 33 8.43 -15.83 -7.28
N ALA A 34 9.54 -16.42 -7.75
CA ALA A 34 10.89 -15.99 -7.34
C ALA A 34 11.19 -14.53 -7.70
N ALA A 35 10.55 -14.01 -8.76
CA ALA A 35 10.70 -12.62 -9.16
C ALA A 35 9.99 -11.66 -8.18
N THR A 36 8.85 -12.06 -7.59
CA THR A 36 8.13 -11.29 -6.56
C THR A 36 8.99 -11.21 -5.33
N VAL A 37 9.51 -12.36 -4.89
CA VAL A 37 10.41 -12.44 -3.74
C VAL A 37 11.63 -11.54 -3.95
N SER A 38 12.30 -11.65 -5.11
CA SER A 38 13.46 -10.81 -5.40
C SER A 38 13.12 -9.32 -5.47
N ALA A 39 11.97 -8.97 -6.05
CA ALA A 39 11.51 -7.57 -6.11
C ALA A 39 11.23 -7.02 -4.72
N PHE A 40 10.55 -7.78 -3.87
CA PHE A 40 10.27 -7.42 -2.48
C PHE A 40 11.56 -7.23 -1.68
N GLU A 41 12.48 -8.21 -1.70
CA GLU A 41 13.76 -8.10 -0.99
C GLU A 41 14.58 -6.87 -1.44
N ALA A 42 14.54 -6.54 -2.74
CA ALA A 42 15.23 -5.37 -3.27
C ALA A 42 14.66 -4.03 -2.79
N VAL A 43 13.39 -3.97 -2.39
CA VAL A 43 12.74 -2.73 -1.92
C VAL A 43 12.43 -2.74 -0.43
N ARG A 44 12.66 -3.85 0.28
CA ARG A 44 12.37 -4.03 1.70
C ARG A 44 12.91 -2.89 2.61
N PRO A 45 14.10 -2.31 2.37
CA PRO A 45 14.56 -1.16 3.16
C PRO A 45 13.81 0.16 2.89
N CYS A 46 13.02 0.21 1.83
CA CYS A 46 12.35 1.39 1.28
C CYS A 46 10.82 1.29 1.35
N THR A 47 10.26 0.23 1.95
CA THR A 47 8.82 0.02 2.10
C THR A 47 8.49 -0.55 3.47
N MET A 48 7.31 -0.22 3.99
CA MET A 48 6.69 -0.87 5.15
C MET A 48 5.63 -1.90 4.75
N THR A 49 5.39 -2.05 3.44
CA THR A 49 4.37 -2.95 2.91
C THR A 49 4.81 -4.41 2.99
N SER A 50 3.82 -5.30 3.09
CA SER A 50 4.03 -6.74 3.13
C SER A 50 4.39 -7.29 1.74
N ILE A 51 4.91 -8.52 1.67
CA ILE A 51 5.15 -9.17 0.37
C ILE A 51 3.83 -9.36 -0.38
N GLU A 52 2.72 -9.60 0.32
CA GLU A 52 1.39 -9.75 -0.25
C GLU A 52 0.97 -8.46 -0.97
N ARG A 53 1.22 -7.30 -0.36
CA ARG A 53 0.96 -5.98 -0.96
C ARG A 53 1.87 -5.70 -2.17
N VAL A 54 3.15 -6.06 -2.09
CA VAL A 54 4.07 -5.96 -3.24
C VAL A 54 3.65 -6.89 -4.38
N SER A 55 3.21 -8.12 -4.08
CA SER A 55 2.71 -9.05 -5.11
C SER A 55 1.45 -8.50 -5.78
N ALA A 56 0.48 -8.03 -4.99
CA ALA A 56 -0.75 -7.43 -5.51
C ALA A 56 -0.45 -6.23 -6.41
N LEU A 57 0.52 -5.38 -6.04
CA LEU A 57 0.97 -4.28 -6.89
C LEU A 57 1.55 -4.78 -8.22
N ARG A 58 2.43 -5.79 -8.20
CA ARG A 58 2.99 -6.38 -9.42
C ARG A 58 1.90 -6.96 -10.32
N ASP A 59 0.94 -7.67 -9.74
CA ASP A 59 -0.15 -8.28 -10.50
C ASP A 59 -1.09 -7.24 -11.08
N ALA A 60 -1.37 -6.16 -10.35
CA ALA A 60 -2.12 -5.01 -10.85
C ALA A 60 -1.41 -4.36 -12.06
N ILE A 61 -0.09 -4.15 -11.99
CA ILE A 61 0.71 -3.57 -13.08
C ILE A 61 0.71 -4.47 -14.31
N ARG A 62 0.97 -5.77 -14.13
CA ARG A 62 0.90 -6.76 -15.22
C ARG A 62 -0.48 -6.77 -15.87
N TYR A 63 -1.54 -6.71 -15.05
CA TYR A 63 -2.91 -6.69 -15.53
C TYR A 63 -3.21 -5.44 -16.37
N VAL A 64 -2.92 -4.23 -15.86
CA VAL A 64 -3.21 -2.98 -16.62
C VAL A 64 -2.39 -2.90 -17.90
N SER A 65 -1.15 -3.40 -17.88
CA SER A 65 -0.27 -3.48 -19.05
C SER A 65 -0.82 -4.46 -20.09
N ALA A 66 -1.09 -5.70 -19.69
CA ALA A 66 -1.57 -6.76 -20.58
C ALA A 66 -2.95 -6.46 -21.19
N ARG A 67 -3.80 -5.71 -20.47
CA ARG A 67 -5.13 -5.30 -20.94
C ARG A 67 -5.12 -3.99 -21.72
N GLY A 68 -3.97 -3.31 -21.80
CA GLY A 68 -3.86 -2.01 -22.46
C GLY A 68 -4.74 -0.94 -21.81
N ILE A 69 -4.93 -1.00 -20.49
CA ILE A 69 -5.69 0.03 -19.76
C ILE A 69 -4.89 1.33 -19.83
N GLU A 70 -5.43 2.34 -20.48
CA GLU A 70 -4.79 3.64 -20.62
C GLU A 70 -4.76 4.41 -19.31
N GLY A 71 -3.66 5.14 -19.07
CA GLY A 71 -3.51 6.02 -17.92
C GLY A 71 -2.19 5.81 -17.18
N ASP A 72 -1.88 6.78 -16.33
CA ASP A 72 -0.67 6.81 -15.51
C ASP A 72 -0.82 5.96 -14.24
N ILE A 73 0.28 5.82 -13.48
CA ILE A 73 0.28 5.17 -12.17
C ILE A 73 0.41 6.24 -11.11
N ALA A 74 -0.49 6.24 -10.12
CA ALA A 74 -0.48 7.20 -9.03
C ALA A 74 -0.46 6.49 -7.67
N GLU A 75 0.43 6.92 -6.79
CA GLU A 75 0.48 6.53 -5.39
C GLU A 75 0.40 7.78 -4.50
N CYS A 76 -0.48 7.73 -3.51
CA CYS A 76 -0.64 8.75 -2.48
C CYS A 76 -0.12 8.18 -1.16
N GLY A 77 0.92 8.78 -0.59
CA GLY A 77 1.72 8.20 0.48
C GLY A 77 2.73 7.19 -0.07
N VAL A 78 3.97 7.63 -0.24
CA VAL A 78 5.04 6.84 -0.89
C VAL A 78 6.16 6.44 0.07
N PHE A 79 6.25 7.10 1.25
CA PHE A 79 7.33 6.88 2.22
C PHE A 79 8.72 6.99 1.54
N LYS A 80 9.54 5.93 1.60
CA LYS A 80 10.87 5.86 0.97
C LYS A 80 10.79 5.40 -0.51
N GLY A 81 9.59 5.25 -1.07
CA GLY A 81 9.31 5.00 -2.49
C GLY A 81 9.34 3.52 -2.91
N GLY A 82 9.41 2.57 -1.98
CA GLY A 82 9.63 1.15 -2.31
C GLY A 82 8.57 0.55 -3.26
N SER A 83 7.30 0.85 -3.06
CA SER A 83 6.21 0.44 -3.97
C SER A 83 6.41 1.01 -5.38
N MET A 84 6.73 2.30 -5.49
CA MET A 84 6.97 2.95 -6.79
C MET A 84 8.26 2.49 -7.45
N MET A 85 9.26 2.03 -6.70
CA MET A 85 10.44 1.35 -7.25
C MET A 85 10.06 -0.01 -7.88
N VAL A 86 9.16 -0.77 -7.25
CA VAL A 86 8.61 -2.01 -7.83
C VAL A 86 7.88 -1.68 -9.13
N ALA A 87 7.06 -0.62 -9.12
CA ALA A 87 6.31 -0.22 -10.29
C ALA A 87 7.22 0.18 -11.46
N ALA A 88 8.19 1.04 -11.21
CA ALA A 88 9.17 1.49 -12.19
C ALA A 88 9.90 0.32 -12.87
N ARG A 89 10.48 -0.59 -12.08
CA ARG A 89 11.24 -1.73 -12.60
C ARG A 89 10.37 -2.67 -13.44
N LEU A 90 9.18 -2.99 -12.94
CA LEU A 90 8.27 -3.90 -13.65
C LEU A 90 7.76 -3.29 -14.96
N LEU A 91 7.43 -2.00 -14.99
CA LEU A 91 7.03 -1.31 -16.22
C LEU A 91 8.15 -1.30 -17.27
N GLN A 92 9.41 -1.17 -16.86
CA GLN A 92 10.57 -1.34 -17.76
C GLN A 92 10.68 -2.76 -18.29
N GLU A 93 10.54 -3.77 -17.43
CA GLU A 93 10.54 -5.19 -17.84
C GLU A 93 9.45 -5.50 -18.88
N LEU A 94 8.28 -4.87 -18.74
CA LEU A 94 7.13 -5.03 -19.63
C LEU A 94 7.20 -4.17 -20.89
N ASN A 95 8.17 -3.25 -21.00
CA ASN A 95 8.24 -2.22 -22.05
C ASN A 95 6.97 -1.34 -22.13
N ASP A 96 6.37 -1.04 -20.97
CA ASP A 96 5.16 -0.22 -20.84
C ASP A 96 5.48 1.02 -20.00
N ILE A 97 6.15 2.00 -20.62
CA ILE A 97 6.58 3.22 -19.91
C ILE A 97 5.38 4.17 -19.74
N ARG A 98 5.05 4.48 -18.49
CA ARG A 98 3.94 5.34 -18.05
C ARG A 98 4.48 6.45 -17.16
N THR A 99 3.71 7.50 -16.93
CA THR A 99 4.11 8.49 -15.92
C THR A 99 3.79 7.95 -14.53
N LEU A 100 4.74 8.11 -13.61
CA LEU A 100 4.63 7.73 -12.21
C LEU A 100 4.40 9.00 -11.40
N HIS A 101 3.26 9.09 -10.71
CA HIS A 101 2.92 10.22 -9.84
C HIS A 101 3.05 9.79 -8.37
N LEU A 102 3.96 10.45 -7.66
CA LEU A 102 4.27 10.22 -6.26
C LEU A 102 3.78 11.41 -5.44
N PHE A 103 2.58 11.29 -4.85
CA PHE A 103 2.03 12.31 -3.95
C PHE A 103 2.45 12.00 -2.51
N ASP A 104 3.17 12.92 -1.87
CA ASP A 104 3.59 12.75 -0.48
C ASP A 104 3.94 14.11 0.14
N THR A 105 3.88 14.22 1.45
CA THR A 105 4.43 15.38 2.16
C THR A 105 5.96 15.41 2.07
N PHE A 106 6.58 14.23 1.92
CA PHE A 106 8.01 13.93 2.07
C PHE A 106 8.56 14.32 3.44
N GLU A 107 7.67 14.48 4.42
CA GLU A 107 7.96 14.91 5.79
C GLU A 107 7.34 13.96 6.83
N GLY A 108 6.70 12.89 6.36
CA GLY A 108 5.93 11.93 7.16
C GLY A 108 4.46 12.32 7.33
N MET A 109 3.72 11.52 8.09
CA MET A 109 2.27 11.70 8.25
C MET A 109 1.91 13.03 8.92
N PRO A 110 0.80 13.68 8.49
CA PRO A 110 0.20 14.75 9.27
C PRO A 110 -0.44 14.20 10.55
N PRO A 111 -0.74 15.07 11.54
CA PRO A 111 -1.42 14.63 12.75
C PRO A 111 -2.79 14.00 12.44
N PRO A 112 -3.13 12.85 13.05
CA PRO A 112 -4.43 12.21 12.85
C PRO A 112 -5.55 13.00 13.54
N SER A 113 -6.77 12.76 13.07
CA SER A 113 -8.00 13.28 13.67
C SER A 113 -8.62 12.28 14.64
N ASP A 114 -9.71 12.66 15.33
CA ASP A 114 -10.39 11.79 16.30
C ASP A 114 -11.06 10.55 15.69
N VAL A 115 -11.30 10.56 14.38
CA VAL A 115 -11.88 9.42 13.64
C VAL A 115 -10.83 8.37 13.29
N ASP A 116 -9.54 8.74 13.33
CA ASP A 116 -8.44 7.85 13.00
C ASP A 116 -8.06 7.01 14.23
N ARG A 117 -8.45 5.74 14.18
CA ARG A 117 -8.33 4.77 15.28
C ARG A 117 -7.92 3.42 14.74
N GLU A 118 -7.09 2.70 15.47
CA GLU A 118 -6.82 1.30 15.17
C GLU A 118 -8.07 0.45 15.42
N PHE A 119 -8.24 -0.66 14.71
CA PHE A 119 -9.47 -1.48 14.74
C PHE A 119 -9.85 -2.02 16.14
N ASN A 120 -8.89 -2.24 17.05
CA ASN A 120 -9.13 -2.86 18.37
C ASN A 120 -8.45 -2.13 19.55
N THR A 121 -7.86 -0.95 19.33
CA THR A 121 -6.99 -0.32 20.33
C THR A 121 -7.24 1.19 20.48
N ARG A 122 -6.21 1.93 20.87
CA ARG A 122 -6.19 3.35 21.21
C ARG A 122 -6.38 4.24 19.97
N SER A 123 -6.60 5.54 20.18
CA SER A 123 -6.64 6.50 19.08
C SER A 123 -5.29 6.56 18.37
N ALA A 124 -5.27 6.88 17.06
CA ALA A 124 -4.02 7.08 16.33
C ALA A 124 -3.16 8.18 16.99
N LYS A 125 -3.82 9.21 17.55
CA LYS A 125 -3.18 10.26 18.33
C LYS A 125 -2.42 9.72 19.54
N ASP A 126 -3.02 8.81 20.30
CA ASP A 126 -2.36 8.18 21.46
C ASP A 126 -1.24 7.21 21.01
N ALA A 127 -1.41 6.57 19.86
CA ALA A 127 -0.39 5.70 19.27
C ALA A 127 0.87 6.48 18.88
N LEU A 128 0.68 7.60 18.17
CA LEU A 128 1.75 8.46 17.69
C LEU A 128 2.37 9.33 18.78
N ALA A 129 1.60 9.76 19.79
CA ALA A 129 2.13 10.57 20.90
C ALA A 129 3.17 9.83 21.75
N SER A 130 3.17 8.49 21.73
CA SER A 130 4.21 7.68 22.40
C SER A 130 5.49 7.49 21.58
N GLU A 131 5.55 8.01 20.35
CA GLU A 131 6.62 7.75 19.39
C GLU A 131 7.34 9.05 19.00
N ASP A 132 8.67 9.04 18.99
CA ASP A 132 9.48 10.18 18.55
C ASP A 132 9.51 10.24 17.02
N ARG A 133 9.04 11.36 16.44
CA ARG A 133 9.00 11.61 14.99
C ARG A 133 10.37 11.54 14.33
N ALA A 134 11.44 11.87 15.04
CA ALA A 134 12.79 11.85 14.48
C ALA A 134 13.38 10.44 14.36
N THR A 135 12.86 9.47 15.11
CA THR A 135 13.49 8.14 15.24
C THR A 135 12.55 6.97 14.96
N SER A 136 11.24 7.18 15.02
CA SER A 136 10.25 6.13 14.80
C SER A 136 9.79 6.09 13.34
N ASP A 137 9.95 4.93 12.69
CA ASP A 137 9.40 4.68 11.35
C ASP A 137 7.86 4.72 11.34
N VAL A 138 7.19 4.70 12.51
CA VAL A 138 5.74 4.81 12.63
C VAL A 138 5.22 6.12 12.03
N TRP A 139 6.03 7.18 11.98
CA TRP A 139 5.66 8.45 11.33
C TRP A 139 5.84 8.45 9.81
N ALA A 140 6.32 7.35 9.23
CA ALA A 140 6.54 7.16 7.80
C ALA A 140 7.35 8.31 7.16
N VAL A 141 8.41 8.77 7.83
CA VAL A 141 9.23 9.88 7.32
C VAL A 141 10.09 9.42 6.13
N GLY A 142 9.76 9.92 4.94
CA GLY A 142 10.48 9.66 3.69
C GLY A 142 10.92 10.95 2.99
N PRO A 143 12.09 11.51 3.31
CA PRO A 143 12.57 12.75 2.70
C PRO A 143 12.68 12.68 1.18
N LEU A 144 12.32 13.78 0.49
CA LEU A 144 12.24 13.81 -0.98
C LEU A 144 13.55 13.43 -1.68
N ASP A 145 14.70 13.80 -1.10
CA ASP A 145 16.02 13.44 -1.62
C ASP A 145 16.30 11.92 -1.52
N VAL A 146 15.85 11.28 -0.44
CA VAL A 146 15.89 9.82 -0.28
C VAL A 146 15.00 9.15 -1.33
N VAL A 147 13.76 9.63 -1.51
CA VAL A 147 12.85 9.08 -2.52
C VAL A 147 13.42 9.24 -3.92
N LYS A 148 13.94 10.43 -4.28
CA LYS A 148 14.59 10.67 -5.58
C LYS A 148 15.80 9.78 -5.81
N LYS A 149 16.63 9.55 -4.78
CA LYS A 149 17.77 8.63 -4.86
C LYS A 149 17.30 7.19 -5.09
N ASN A 150 16.28 6.75 -4.37
CA ASN A 150 15.72 5.42 -4.49
C ASN A 150 15.10 5.20 -5.88
N MET A 151 14.29 6.14 -6.36
CA MET A 151 13.69 6.08 -7.68
C MET A 151 14.73 6.14 -8.81
N SER A 152 15.75 7.00 -8.71
CA SER A 152 16.80 7.05 -9.73
C SER A 152 17.60 5.74 -9.84
N SER A 153 17.73 4.97 -8.75
CA SER A 153 18.36 3.64 -8.75
C SER A 153 17.62 2.58 -9.58
N THR A 154 16.38 2.84 -10.00
CA THR A 154 15.60 1.93 -10.85
C THR A 154 15.99 2.03 -12.33
N GLY A 155 16.58 3.17 -12.75
CA GLY A 155 16.84 3.46 -14.15
C GLY A 155 15.60 3.90 -14.95
N TYR A 156 14.47 4.17 -14.29
CA TYR A 156 13.27 4.69 -14.94
C TYR A 156 13.53 6.10 -15.51
N PRO A 157 12.96 6.46 -16.68
CA PRO A 157 13.16 7.79 -17.25
C PRO A 157 12.73 8.90 -16.29
N ALA A 158 13.63 9.81 -15.94
CA ALA A 158 13.40 10.80 -14.88
C ALA A 158 12.24 11.76 -15.22
N GLU A 159 12.05 12.07 -16.51
CA GLU A 159 10.95 12.87 -17.04
C GLU A 159 9.57 12.18 -16.92
N ARG A 160 9.56 10.88 -16.64
CA ARG A 160 8.35 10.09 -16.36
C ARG A 160 8.06 9.93 -14.87
N ILE A 161 8.81 10.60 -14.01
CA ILE A 161 8.60 10.55 -12.56
C ILE A 161 8.21 11.95 -12.08
N ASN A 162 6.96 12.08 -11.64
CA ASN A 162 6.44 13.31 -11.08
C ASN A 162 6.36 13.19 -9.55
N TYR A 163 7.18 13.98 -8.86
CA TYR A 163 7.14 14.09 -7.39
C TYR A 163 6.28 15.28 -7.01
N VAL A 164 5.17 15.02 -6.31
CA VAL A 164 4.22 16.04 -5.90
C VAL A 164 4.32 16.21 -4.39
N GLN A 165 5.05 17.25 -3.96
CA GLN A 165 5.27 17.54 -2.55
C GLN A 165 4.11 18.36 -1.96
N GLY A 166 3.57 17.85 -0.85
CA GLY A 166 2.55 18.52 -0.03
C GLY A 166 1.49 17.55 0.45
N LEU A 167 0.54 18.07 1.23
CA LEU A 167 -0.67 17.33 1.58
C LEU A 167 -1.47 17.02 0.30
N VAL A 168 -2.13 15.86 0.27
CA VAL A 168 -2.96 15.47 -0.87
C VAL A 168 -4.13 16.44 -1.02
N GLU A 169 -4.64 16.94 0.09
CA GLU A 169 -5.68 17.96 0.21
C GLU A 169 -5.31 19.28 -0.47
N ASP A 170 -4.02 19.64 -0.46
CA ASP A 170 -3.51 20.89 -1.05
C ASP A 170 -3.05 20.72 -2.51
N THR A 171 -2.73 19.50 -2.92
CA THR A 171 -2.07 19.22 -4.20
C THR A 171 -3.02 18.62 -5.24
N ILE A 172 -3.98 17.80 -4.81
CA ILE A 172 -5.04 17.22 -5.62
C ILE A 172 -6.28 18.12 -5.48
N PRO A 173 -7.00 18.44 -6.57
CA PRO A 173 -6.91 17.85 -7.92
C PRO A 173 -5.91 18.52 -8.88
N ARG A 174 -5.25 19.62 -8.47
CA ARG A 174 -4.47 20.48 -9.37
C ARG A 174 -3.30 19.76 -10.07
N GLN A 175 -2.62 18.87 -9.36
CA GLN A 175 -1.43 18.15 -9.87
C GLN A 175 -1.71 16.69 -10.24
N ALA A 176 -2.98 16.27 -10.16
CA ALA A 176 -3.41 14.92 -10.52
C ALA A 176 -3.37 14.71 -12.04
N PRO A 177 -2.90 13.54 -12.53
CA PRO A 177 -3.02 13.19 -13.94
C PRO A 177 -4.49 13.13 -14.36
N GLU A 178 -4.79 13.32 -15.64
CA GLU A 178 -6.17 13.29 -16.14
C GLU A 178 -6.75 11.87 -16.16
N LYS A 179 -5.91 10.87 -16.41
CA LYS A 179 -6.31 9.46 -16.55
C LYS A 179 -5.33 8.55 -15.81
N ILE A 180 -5.85 7.70 -14.95
CA ILE A 180 -5.07 6.79 -14.10
C ILE A 180 -5.41 5.36 -14.47
N ALA A 181 -4.42 4.49 -14.67
CA ALA A 181 -4.65 3.06 -14.89
C ALA A 181 -4.58 2.27 -13.57
N LEU A 182 -3.73 2.71 -12.65
CA LEU A 182 -3.54 2.14 -11.32
C LEU A 182 -3.43 3.27 -10.30
N LEU A 183 -4.32 3.24 -9.32
CA LEU A 183 -4.36 4.16 -8.19
C LEU A 183 -4.09 3.38 -6.89
N ARG A 184 -3.07 3.78 -6.14
CA ARG A 184 -2.77 3.23 -4.81
C ARG A 184 -2.90 4.33 -3.75
N LEU A 185 -3.74 4.10 -2.76
CA LEU A 185 -4.00 5.01 -1.64
C LEU A 185 -3.37 4.44 -0.36
N ASP A 186 -2.48 5.21 0.27
CA ASP A 186 -1.59 4.78 1.36
C ASP A 186 -1.23 5.98 2.27
N THR A 187 -2.22 6.84 2.57
CA THR A 187 -2.05 8.04 3.42
C THR A 187 -2.66 7.90 4.81
N ASP A 188 -3.06 6.68 5.19
CA ASP A 188 -3.54 6.24 6.52
C ASP A 188 -4.87 6.86 7.02
N TRP A 189 -5.10 8.15 6.81
CA TRP A 189 -6.13 8.93 7.50
C TRP A 189 -7.43 9.05 6.72
N TYR A 190 -8.52 9.32 7.47
CA TYR A 190 -9.84 9.55 6.90
C TYR A 190 -9.86 10.70 5.90
N GLU A 191 -9.34 11.88 6.27
CA GLU A 191 -9.43 13.10 5.45
C GLU A 191 -8.69 12.92 4.11
N SER A 192 -7.46 12.42 4.15
CA SER A 192 -6.65 12.18 2.95
C SER A 192 -7.26 11.09 2.06
N THR A 193 -7.65 9.95 2.63
CA THR A 193 -8.28 8.84 1.88
C THR A 193 -9.57 9.31 1.21
N LYS A 194 -10.39 10.10 1.91
CA LYS A 194 -11.64 10.64 1.37
C LYS A 194 -11.37 11.60 0.22
N HIS A 195 -10.47 12.57 0.42
CA HIS A 195 -10.11 13.56 -0.59
C HIS A 195 -9.54 12.91 -1.86
N GLU A 196 -8.68 11.91 -1.69
CA GLU A 196 -8.13 11.12 -2.78
C GLU A 196 -9.22 10.38 -3.56
N LEU A 197 -10.15 9.70 -2.88
CA LEU A 197 -11.26 9.02 -3.55
C LEU A 197 -12.17 10.00 -4.30
N GLU A 198 -12.52 11.13 -3.70
CA GLU A 198 -13.38 12.15 -4.33
C GLU A 198 -12.77 12.71 -5.62
N HIS A 199 -11.45 12.84 -5.69
CA HIS A 199 -10.78 13.50 -6.82
C HIS A 199 -10.05 12.58 -7.80
N LEU A 200 -9.56 11.43 -7.35
CA LEU A 200 -8.75 10.51 -8.17
C LEU A 200 -9.53 9.29 -8.64
N TYR A 201 -10.49 8.76 -7.86
CA TYR A 201 -11.31 7.63 -8.31
C TYR A 201 -12.12 7.95 -9.59
N PRO A 202 -12.68 9.15 -9.78
CA PRO A 202 -13.30 9.53 -11.05
C PRO A 202 -12.35 9.48 -12.24
N ARG A 203 -11.04 9.70 -12.01
CA ARG A 203 -9.98 9.71 -13.04
C ARG A 203 -9.36 8.34 -13.30
N LEU A 204 -9.59 7.38 -12.41
CA LEU A 204 -9.25 5.98 -12.65
C LEU A 204 -10.02 5.49 -13.89
N ALA A 205 -9.31 4.88 -14.84
CA ALA A 205 -9.90 4.37 -16.06
C ALA A 205 -10.83 3.18 -15.75
N GLU A 206 -11.84 2.98 -16.61
CA GLU A 206 -12.66 1.77 -16.55
C GLU A 206 -11.79 0.52 -16.69
N GLY A 207 -12.03 -0.47 -15.83
CA GLY A 207 -11.18 -1.65 -15.70
C GLY A 207 -9.81 -1.39 -15.07
N GLY A 208 -9.48 -0.16 -14.68
CA GLY A 208 -8.29 0.20 -13.91
C GLY A 208 -8.35 -0.33 -12.47
N VAL A 209 -7.20 -0.35 -11.81
CA VAL A 209 -7.06 -0.96 -10.48
C VAL A 209 -6.97 0.12 -9.40
N LEU A 210 -7.74 -0.05 -8.33
CA LEU A 210 -7.60 0.69 -7.08
C LEU A 210 -7.02 -0.26 -6.01
N ILE A 211 -5.98 0.20 -5.31
CA ILE A 211 -5.42 -0.44 -4.11
C ILE A 211 -5.59 0.53 -2.95
N ILE A 212 -6.12 0.04 -1.83
CA ILE A 212 -6.28 0.80 -0.58
C ILE A 212 -5.50 0.06 0.48
N ASP A 213 -4.44 0.67 1.01
CA ASP A 213 -3.50 -0.04 1.88
C ASP A 213 -4.03 -0.25 3.31
N ASP A 214 -4.64 0.80 3.89
CA ASP A 214 -5.00 0.80 5.31
C ASP A 214 -6.46 0.58 5.66
N TYR A 215 -7.24 0.04 4.71
CA TYR A 215 -8.66 -0.24 4.92
C TYR A 215 -8.93 -1.11 6.17
N GLY A 216 -8.04 -2.05 6.48
CA GLY A 216 -8.19 -2.90 7.65
C GLY A 216 -7.55 -2.35 8.92
N HIS A 217 -6.46 -1.59 8.79
CA HIS A 217 -5.67 -1.08 9.90
C HIS A 217 -6.33 0.14 10.58
N TRP A 218 -6.70 1.14 9.78
CA TRP A 218 -7.29 2.39 10.28
C TRP A 218 -8.80 2.44 10.04
N GLN A 219 -9.55 2.66 11.12
CA GLN A 219 -11.00 2.87 11.06
C GLN A 219 -11.36 4.13 10.24
N GLY A 220 -10.50 5.15 10.28
CA GLY A 220 -10.63 6.37 9.48
C GLY A 220 -10.59 6.07 7.98
N ALA A 221 -9.51 5.46 7.48
CA ALA A 221 -9.40 5.04 6.08
C ALA A 221 -10.58 4.15 5.65
N ARG A 222 -10.96 3.16 6.47
CA ARG A 222 -12.15 2.32 6.18
C ARG A 222 -13.40 3.15 6.01
N LYS A 223 -13.68 4.04 6.97
CA LYS A 223 -14.88 4.86 6.98
C LYS A 223 -14.93 5.76 5.74
N ALA A 224 -13.82 6.37 5.34
CA ALA A 224 -13.74 7.19 4.13
C ALA A 224 -14.10 6.38 2.87
N VAL A 225 -13.56 5.17 2.74
CA VAL A 225 -13.84 4.26 1.62
C VAL A 225 -15.31 3.84 1.60
N ASP A 226 -15.82 3.40 2.75
CA ASP A 226 -17.20 2.91 2.87
C ASP A 226 -18.21 4.05 2.58
N GLU A 227 -17.97 5.25 3.09
CA GLU A 227 -18.81 6.44 2.83
C GLU A 227 -18.77 6.87 1.36
N TYR A 228 -17.61 6.83 0.71
CA TYR A 228 -17.49 7.18 -0.71
C TYR A 228 -18.21 6.15 -1.60
N PHE A 229 -17.95 4.86 -1.41
CA PHE A 229 -18.58 3.82 -2.23
C PHE A 229 -20.08 3.64 -1.98
N ALA A 230 -20.59 3.97 -0.79
CA ALA A 230 -22.03 4.00 -0.53
C ALA A 230 -22.79 5.04 -1.38
N GLN A 231 -22.09 6.03 -1.95
CA GLN A 231 -22.67 7.06 -2.82
C GLN A 231 -22.71 6.63 -4.30
N LEU A 232 -22.02 5.56 -4.67
CA LEU A 232 -21.97 5.09 -6.06
C LEU A 232 -23.16 4.19 -6.36
N ASP A 233 -23.71 4.30 -7.57
CA ASP A 233 -24.78 3.41 -8.05
C ASP A 233 -24.32 1.94 -8.14
N ARG A 234 -23.02 1.74 -8.42
CA ARG A 234 -22.40 0.43 -8.63
C ARG A 234 -21.07 0.36 -7.86
N PRO A 235 -21.09 0.19 -6.54
CA PRO A 235 -19.85 0.09 -5.76
C PRO A 235 -19.07 -1.17 -6.18
N PRO A 236 -17.74 -1.07 -6.33
CA PRO A 236 -16.93 -2.22 -6.69
C PRO A 236 -16.82 -3.21 -5.52
N LEU A 237 -16.60 -4.49 -5.82
CA LEU A 237 -16.24 -5.48 -4.81
C LEU A 237 -14.80 -5.26 -4.35
N LEU A 238 -14.60 -5.03 -3.05
CA LEU A 238 -13.27 -4.97 -2.44
C LEU A 238 -12.74 -6.37 -2.14
N CYS A 239 -11.74 -6.80 -2.91
CA CYS A 239 -11.01 -8.03 -2.68
C CYS A 239 -9.92 -7.82 -1.62
N ARG A 240 -9.72 -8.82 -0.76
CA ARG A 240 -8.71 -8.77 0.30
C ARG A 240 -7.32 -9.09 -0.24
N ILE A 241 -6.32 -8.28 0.11
CA ILE A 241 -4.90 -8.61 -0.13
C ILE A 241 -4.33 -9.29 1.12
N ASP A 242 -4.31 -8.58 2.25
CA ASP A 242 -3.83 -9.09 3.53
C ASP A 242 -4.77 -8.70 4.69
N TYR A 243 -4.26 -8.62 5.92
CA TYR A 243 -5.09 -8.22 7.05
C TYR A 243 -5.67 -6.80 6.87
N THR A 244 -4.93 -5.90 6.22
CA THR A 244 -5.29 -4.50 6.03
C THR A 244 -5.75 -4.16 4.62
N ALA A 245 -4.97 -4.49 3.60
CA ALA A 245 -5.17 -3.89 2.27
C ALA A 245 -6.35 -4.50 1.49
N ARG A 246 -6.93 -3.68 0.62
CA ARG A 246 -7.99 -4.06 -0.34
C ARG A 246 -7.60 -3.67 -1.74
N LEU A 247 -8.15 -4.40 -2.70
CA LEU A 247 -7.99 -4.15 -4.13
C LEU A 247 -9.34 -4.29 -4.84
N CYS A 248 -9.62 -3.42 -5.81
CA CYS A 248 -10.74 -3.62 -6.72
C CYS A 248 -10.43 -3.12 -8.13
N LEU A 249 -11.26 -3.54 -9.09
CA LEU A 249 -11.31 -2.94 -10.42
C LEU A 249 -12.41 -1.89 -10.46
N LYS A 250 -12.20 -0.80 -11.18
CA LYS A 250 -13.28 0.12 -11.54
C LYS A 250 -14.18 -0.52 -12.61
N VAL A 251 -15.50 -0.38 -12.45
CA VAL A 251 -16.56 -1.07 -13.22
C VAL A 251 -17.60 -0.11 -13.77
#